data_AF-A0A7M7PTJ1-F1
#
_entry.id   AF-A0A7M7PTJ1-F1
#
_cell.length_a   1.000
_cell.length_b   1.000
_cell.length_c   1.000
_cell.angle_alpha   90.00
_cell.angle_beta   90.00
_cell.angle_gamma   90.00
#
_symmetry.space_group_name_H-M   'P 1'
#
loop_
_entity.id
_entity.type
_entity.pdbx_description
1 polymer ?
#
loop_
_entity_poly.entity_id
_entity_poly.type
_entity_poly.pdbx_seq_one_letter_code
_entity_poly.pdbx_strand_id
1 'polypeptide(L)'
;MMSKTVVLHLMLIVFGAFLCMDFGGQSKLANGTQWSANQDTLPEEATLFSTRLPLKVRYLGDQDTFMRWEAPAHCSAANSSDVETEISCSTAGLHRVRLQYVHDGQIINDSRVMIMKNTPLCYRWYVLVETGVENTDDIVVKVWIWDPLLSSLEEMKQTAIKPSKFSERLTKIFAGKGQVPGLLEVIPDPRFQLDCSNMTFLPSHSMWEFYVRVSRCKAHRVQVSGKPSVASHGCFIRDTKAVISSMCIDEILQSEGSLTLKGQLGVSIVIKDPCNQDTAFLIMSGQCVFTTDGFKSTDHIMVSPELLMGASVNVRDIAITSDSIIYQLEEGYLLIQDRSSGTFMRLTEFQVNAIEGRPACHHSQMRKIENAMFLGWDNEYIYIWYEAELLQSIQVSKEEVSSLQYPFWLSEDIMEASHSS
;
A
#
# COMPACT_ATOMS: atom_id res chain seq x y z
N MET A 1 -20.60 19.37 -35.37
CA MET A 1 -19.59 18.28 -35.38
C MET A 1 -18.37 18.81 -34.67
N MET A 2 -18.30 18.64 -33.34
CA MET A 2 -17.23 19.17 -32.50
C MET A 2 -16.29 18.04 -32.08
N SER A 3 -15.01 18.32 -32.29
CA SER A 3 -13.82 17.59 -31.91
C SER A 3 -13.88 17.09 -30.46
N LYS A 4 -13.73 15.78 -30.25
CA LYS A 4 -13.48 15.19 -28.93
C LYS A 4 -11.96 15.06 -28.74
N THR A 5 -11.41 15.97 -27.95
CA THR A 5 -10.05 15.89 -27.42
C THR A 5 -9.98 14.75 -26.41
N VAL A 6 -9.24 13.69 -26.73
CA VAL A 6 -8.92 12.61 -25.78
C VAL A 6 -7.58 12.98 -25.15
N VAL A 7 -7.59 13.28 -23.86
CA VAL A 7 -6.38 13.56 -23.06
C VAL A 7 -5.89 12.23 -22.49
N LEU A 8 -4.82 11.67 -23.05
CA LEU A 8 -4.17 10.47 -22.50
C LEU A 8 -3.18 10.88 -21.40
N HIS A 9 -3.37 10.39 -20.17
CA HIS A 9 -2.45 10.64 -19.05
C HIS A 9 -1.32 9.61 -19.02
N LEU A 10 -0.10 10.12 -18.86
CA LEU A 10 1.12 9.33 -18.76
C LEU A 10 1.35 8.97 -17.27
N MET A 11 1.14 7.71 -16.88
CA MET A 11 1.66 7.19 -15.61
C MET A 11 3.09 6.68 -15.82
N LEU A 12 4.01 7.04 -14.93
CA LEU A 12 5.28 6.33 -14.80
C LEU A 12 5.08 5.18 -13.81
N ILE A 13 5.30 3.95 -14.24
CA ILE A 13 5.50 2.81 -13.35
C ILE A 13 6.96 2.39 -13.51
N VAL A 14 7.75 2.63 -12.46
CA VAL A 14 9.16 2.22 -12.38
C VAL A 14 9.21 0.82 -11.78
N PHE A 15 9.55 -0.19 -12.58
CA PHE A 15 9.75 -1.56 -12.08
C PHE A 15 11.16 -1.76 -11.53
N GLY A 16 11.52 -1.01 -10.48
CA GLY A 16 12.58 -1.42 -9.56
C GLY A 16 11.98 -2.37 -8.54
N ALA A 17 12.61 -3.52 -8.29
CA ALA A 17 12.15 -4.48 -7.29
C ALA A 17 11.76 -3.81 -5.96
N PHE A 18 10.48 -3.97 -5.61
CA PHE A 18 9.82 -3.72 -4.33
C PHE A 18 10.04 -2.36 -3.69
N LEU A 19 9.06 -1.47 -3.84
CA LEU A 19 8.77 -0.41 -2.87
C LEU A 19 7.27 -0.10 -2.87
N CYS A 20 6.68 -0.10 -1.68
CA CYS A 20 5.40 0.51 -1.35
C CYS A 20 5.36 1.95 -1.91
N MET A 21 4.19 2.39 -2.36
CA MET A 21 3.95 3.76 -2.76
C MET A 21 3.20 4.49 -1.63
N ASP A 22 3.88 5.37 -0.90
CA ASP A 22 3.27 6.48 -0.16
C ASP A 22 2.75 7.50 -1.18
N PHE A 23 1.42 7.62 -1.25
CA PHE A 23 0.77 8.75 -1.91
C PHE A 23 0.02 9.52 -0.83
N GLY A 24 0.48 10.74 -0.57
CA GLY A 24 -0.27 11.70 0.23
C GLY A 24 -1.56 12.14 -0.48
N GLY A 25 -2.61 12.33 0.33
CA GLY A 25 -3.74 13.23 0.10
C GLY A 25 -4.64 12.96 -1.11
N GLN A 26 -5.89 12.57 -0.84
CA GLN A 26 -6.96 12.61 -1.84
C GLN A 26 -7.12 14.03 -2.41
N SER A 27 -7.21 14.15 -3.73
CA SER A 27 -7.90 15.27 -4.38
C SER A 27 -8.72 14.73 -5.55
N LYS A 28 -10.04 14.95 -5.52
CA LYS A 28 -10.91 14.82 -6.71
C LYS A 28 -10.72 16.07 -7.56
N LEU A 29 -10.19 15.89 -8.77
CA LEU A 29 -10.06 16.94 -9.77
C LEU A 29 -11.32 16.98 -10.63
N ALA A 30 -12.14 18.02 -10.46
CA ALA A 30 -13.07 18.48 -11.48
C ALA A 30 -12.36 19.52 -12.36
N ASN A 31 -12.37 19.29 -13.67
CA ASN A 31 -12.07 20.19 -14.79
C ASN A 31 -11.16 21.42 -14.56
N GLY A 32 -10.02 21.42 -15.27
CA GLY A 32 -9.41 22.65 -15.80
C GLY A 32 -8.14 23.12 -15.10
N THR A 33 -6.99 22.74 -15.67
CA THR A 33 -5.69 23.45 -15.65
C THR A 33 -5.45 24.50 -14.55
N GLN A 34 -4.59 24.21 -13.56
CA GLN A 34 -3.36 24.97 -13.30
C GLN A 34 -2.42 24.26 -12.31
N TRP A 35 -1.12 24.49 -12.50
CA TRP A 35 -0.01 24.06 -11.66
C TRP A 35 0.05 24.83 -10.33
N SER A 36 0.48 24.17 -9.26
CA SER A 36 1.16 24.85 -8.16
C SER A 36 2.38 24.03 -7.73
N ALA A 37 3.55 24.67 -7.76
CA ALA A 37 4.73 24.19 -7.11
C ALA A 37 4.63 24.59 -5.63
N ASN A 38 4.40 23.62 -4.75
CA ASN A 38 4.79 23.78 -3.36
C ASN A 38 6.08 23.01 -3.16
N GLN A 39 7.15 23.80 -3.11
CA GLN A 39 8.48 23.40 -2.72
C GLN A 39 8.51 23.33 -1.20
N ASP A 40 7.77 22.40 -0.61
CA ASP A 40 7.88 21.95 0.78
C ASP A 40 6.98 20.71 0.92
N THR A 41 7.54 19.60 1.44
CA THR A 41 6.98 18.23 1.51
C THR A 41 7.05 17.40 0.22
N LEU A 42 8.26 17.09 -0.23
CA LEU A 42 8.47 15.83 -0.96
C LEU A 42 8.24 14.67 0.02
N PRO A 43 7.38 13.68 -0.29
CA PRO A 43 7.26 12.49 0.53
C PRO A 43 8.63 11.78 0.60
N GLU A 44 8.95 11.23 1.76
CA GLU A 44 10.22 10.59 2.12
C GLU A 44 10.67 9.49 1.13
N GLU A 45 9.79 9.07 0.22
CA GLU A 45 10.01 8.04 -0.79
C GLU A 45 10.60 8.52 -2.13
N ALA A 46 10.87 9.83 -2.30
CA ALA A 46 11.59 10.37 -3.46
C ALA A 46 13.10 9.98 -3.49
N THR A 47 13.51 8.84 -2.92
CA THR A 47 14.90 8.57 -2.53
C THR A 47 15.43 7.16 -2.83
N LEU A 48 15.46 6.69 -4.09
CA LEU A 48 16.08 5.37 -4.35
C LEU A 48 16.92 5.13 -5.59
N PHE A 49 17.18 6.10 -6.47
CA PHE A 49 18.11 5.84 -7.55
C PHE A 49 19.56 5.99 -7.08
N SER A 50 20.33 4.91 -7.25
CA SER A 50 21.72 4.81 -6.83
C SER A 50 22.59 4.60 -8.04
N THR A 51 23.78 5.19 -8.05
CA THR A 51 24.80 4.91 -9.08
C THR A 51 25.28 3.46 -9.07
N ARG A 52 24.92 2.67 -8.04
CA ARG A 52 25.31 1.26 -7.90
C ARG A 52 24.34 0.27 -8.56
N LEU A 53 23.05 0.61 -8.65
CA LEU A 53 22.03 -0.31 -9.16
C LEU A 53 21.50 0.17 -10.50
N PRO A 54 21.37 -0.72 -11.50
CA PRO A 54 20.66 -0.38 -12.73
C PRO A 54 19.20 -0.04 -12.42
N LEU A 55 18.68 0.99 -13.07
CA LEU A 55 17.28 1.35 -13.02
C LEU A 55 16.54 0.66 -14.15
N LYS A 56 15.62 -0.24 -13.83
CA LYS A 56 14.73 -0.80 -14.85
C LYS A 56 13.63 0.20 -15.20
N VAL A 57 13.49 0.49 -16.48
CA VAL A 57 12.50 1.42 -17.05
C VAL A 57 11.68 0.70 -18.11
N ARG A 58 10.39 1.04 -18.20
CA ARG A 58 9.48 0.46 -19.18
C ARG A 58 8.56 1.53 -19.76
N TYR A 59 8.33 1.48 -21.06
CA TYR A 59 7.32 2.27 -21.73
C TYR A 59 5.96 1.60 -21.58
N LEU A 60 4.95 2.37 -21.15
CA LEU A 60 3.62 1.86 -20.85
C LEU A 60 2.58 2.12 -21.96
N GLY A 61 2.97 2.79 -23.04
CA GLY A 61 2.11 2.93 -24.22
C GLY A 61 2.14 1.68 -25.09
N ASP A 62 1.48 1.76 -26.25
CA ASP A 62 1.43 0.66 -27.21
C ASP A 62 2.84 0.32 -27.71
N GLN A 63 3.21 -0.95 -27.66
CA GLN A 63 4.57 -1.39 -27.99
C GLN A 63 4.99 -0.99 -29.41
N ASP A 64 4.04 -0.96 -30.35
CA ASP A 64 4.25 -0.57 -31.75
C ASP A 64 4.55 0.93 -31.94
N THR A 65 4.31 1.74 -30.91
CA THR A 65 4.62 3.18 -30.91
C THR A 65 5.98 3.50 -30.31
N PHE A 66 6.57 2.55 -29.58
CA PHE A 66 7.87 2.74 -28.94
C PHE A 66 8.99 2.81 -29.99
N MET A 67 9.93 3.74 -29.82
CA MET A 67 11.12 3.80 -30.67
C MET A 67 12.40 3.53 -29.90
N ARG A 68 12.75 4.39 -28.93
CA ARG A 68 14.00 4.22 -28.17
C ARG A 68 14.08 5.03 -26.88
N TRP A 69 14.95 4.55 -25.99
CA TRP A 69 15.50 5.26 -24.84
C TRP A 69 16.79 6.00 -25.22
N GLU A 70 16.95 7.23 -24.74
CA GLU A 70 18.21 7.96 -24.80
C GLU A 70 18.72 8.23 -23.38
N ALA A 71 19.85 7.59 -23.05
CA ALA A 71 20.56 7.82 -21.81
C ALA A 71 21.48 9.06 -21.91
N PRO A 72 21.62 9.86 -20.84
CA PRO A 72 22.54 11.00 -20.81
C PRO A 72 24.02 10.55 -20.77
N ALA A 73 24.96 11.46 -20.97
CA ALA A 73 26.40 11.16 -21.16
C ALA A 73 27.07 10.34 -20.03
N HIS A 74 26.52 10.35 -18.82
CA HIS A 74 27.05 9.59 -17.67
C HIS A 74 26.17 8.39 -17.30
N CYS A 75 25.24 8.01 -18.17
CA CYS A 75 24.42 6.83 -18.02
C CYS A 75 24.42 6.01 -19.32
N SER A 76 24.08 4.74 -19.21
CA SER A 76 23.96 3.82 -20.34
C SER A 76 22.68 3.01 -20.22
N ALA A 77 21.93 2.90 -21.31
CA ALA A 77 20.82 1.95 -21.43
C ALA A 77 21.37 0.61 -21.92
N ALA A 78 20.96 -0.50 -21.29
CA ALA A 78 21.38 -1.85 -21.64
C ALA A 78 20.92 -2.24 -23.06
N ASN A 79 19.65 -1.98 -23.37
CA ASN A 79 19.12 -2.04 -24.73
C ASN A 79 18.20 -0.84 -24.97
N SER A 80 18.66 0.16 -25.73
CA SER A 80 17.89 1.37 -25.99
C SER A 80 16.62 1.13 -26.81
N SER A 81 16.54 0.02 -27.53
CA SER A 81 15.46 -0.28 -28.49
C SER A 81 14.41 -1.23 -27.95
N ASP A 82 14.53 -1.67 -26.70
CA ASP A 82 13.50 -2.47 -26.04
C ASP A 82 12.53 -1.57 -25.27
N VAL A 83 11.24 -1.92 -25.34
CA VAL A 83 10.15 -1.28 -24.57
C VAL A 83 10.47 -1.26 -23.08
N GLU A 84 11.22 -2.26 -22.60
CA GLU A 84 11.71 -2.39 -21.25
C GLU A 84 13.25 -2.53 -21.25
N THR A 85 13.94 -1.69 -20.49
CA THR A 85 15.41 -1.66 -20.47
C THR A 85 15.96 -1.28 -19.09
N GLU A 86 17.28 -1.36 -18.92
CA GLU A 86 17.98 -0.98 -17.70
C GLU A 86 18.90 0.21 -17.95
N ILE A 87 18.82 1.25 -17.12
CA ILE A 87 19.65 2.45 -17.19
C ILE A 87 20.60 2.48 -15.99
N SER A 88 21.90 2.43 -16.26
CA SER A 88 22.95 2.50 -15.25
C SER A 88 23.68 3.83 -15.34
N CYS A 89 23.92 4.52 -14.21
CA CYS A 89 24.63 5.80 -14.18
C CYS A 89 25.88 5.72 -13.32
N SER A 90 27.00 6.28 -13.81
CA SER A 90 28.28 6.27 -13.09
C SER A 90 28.47 7.42 -12.11
N THR A 91 27.67 8.50 -12.25
CA THR A 91 27.80 9.71 -11.42
C THR A 91 26.50 10.06 -10.70
N ALA A 92 26.65 10.56 -9.48
CA ALA A 92 25.52 11.10 -8.73
C ALA A 92 25.13 12.49 -9.28
N GLY A 93 23.85 12.84 -9.16
CA GLY A 93 23.31 14.11 -9.62
C GLY A 93 21.99 13.98 -10.37
N LEU A 94 21.56 15.08 -10.97
CA LEU A 94 20.38 15.17 -11.81
C LEU A 94 20.71 14.68 -13.22
N HIS A 95 20.01 13.64 -13.67
CA HIS A 95 20.16 13.04 -14.99
C HIS A 95 18.84 13.13 -15.73
N ARG A 96 18.89 13.46 -17.03
CA ARG A 96 17.70 13.54 -17.88
C ARG A 96 17.70 12.39 -18.87
N VAL A 97 16.78 11.45 -18.69
CA VAL A 97 16.52 10.36 -19.66
C VAL A 97 15.46 10.85 -20.63
N ARG A 98 15.67 10.60 -21.93
CA ARG A 98 14.68 10.88 -22.96
C ARG A 98 14.08 9.59 -23.50
N LEU A 99 12.82 9.67 -23.89
CA LEU A 99 12.04 8.62 -24.50
C LEU A 99 11.50 9.14 -25.82
N GLN A 100 11.65 8.36 -26.88
CA GLN A 100 11.07 8.65 -28.19
C GLN A 100 9.98 7.64 -28.50
N TYR A 101 8.80 8.12 -28.87
CA TYR A 101 7.67 7.30 -29.29
C TYR A 101 6.81 8.03 -30.32
N VAL A 102 5.93 7.30 -31.01
CA VAL A 102 5.02 7.85 -32.03
C VAL A 102 3.63 8.06 -31.42
N HIS A 103 3.08 9.26 -31.57
CA HIS A 103 1.71 9.56 -31.17
C HIS A 103 1.02 10.35 -32.29
N ASP A 104 -0.13 9.88 -32.75
CA ASP A 104 -0.89 10.48 -33.86
C ASP A 104 -0.03 10.75 -35.11
N GLY A 105 0.86 9.83 -35.44
CA GLY A 105 1.78 9.93 -36.58
C GLY A 105 2.93 10.93 -36.41
N GLN A 106 3.08 11.56 -35.24
CA GLN A 106 4.20 12.44 -34.90
C GLN A 106 5.18 11.77 -33.94
N ILE A 107 6.46 12.06 -34.11
CA ILE A 107 7.50 11.63 -33.17
C ILE A 107 7.49 12.57 -31.97
N ILE A 108 7.16 12.03 -30.80
CA ILE A 108 7.20 12.72 -29.52
C ILE A 108 8.51 12.38 -28.80
N ASN A 109 9.18 13.42 -28.32
CA ASN A 109 10.36 13.33 -27.48
C ASN A 109 9.99 13.76 -26.06
N ASP A 110 9.74 12.79 -25.19
CA ASP A 110 9.48 13.07 -23.79
C ASP A 110 10.78 12.93 -22.97
N SER A 111 10.87 13.62 -21.84
CA SER A 111 12.02 13.52 -20.95
C SER A 111 11.63 13.49 -19.49
N ARG A 112 12.34 12.66 -18.71
CA ARG A 112 12.16 12.56 -17.26
C ARG A 112 13.48 12.80 -16.56
N VAL A 113 13.40 13.56 -15.47
CA VAL A 113 14.55 13.87 -14.62
C VAL A 113 14.62 12.85 -13.50
N MET A 114 15.81 12.29 -13.29
CA MET A 114 16.09 11.30 -12.27
C MET A 114 17.24 11.80 -11.40
N ILE A 115 17.16 11.61 -10.09
CA ILE A 115 18.21 12.02 -9.15
C ILE A 115 18.98 10.78 -8.70
N MET A 116 20.20 10.62 -9.20
CA MET A 116 21.09 9.54 -8.82
C MET A 116 21.88 9.93 -7.56
N LYS A 117 21.85 9.11 -6.51
CA LYS A 117 22.64 9.30 -5.30
C LYS A 117 23.82 8.34 -5.27
N ASN A 118 24.99 8.81 -4.82
CA ASN A 118 26.08 7.92 -4.45
C ASN A 118 25.84 7.48 -3.00
N THR A 119 25.25 6.30 -2.81
CA THR A 119 24.93 5.79 -1.48
C THR A 119 25.98 4.75 -1.02
N PRO A 120 26.43 4.82 0.24
CA PRO A 120 27.25 3.77 0.83
C PRO A 120 26.40 2.57 1.31
N LEU A 121 25.08 2.60 1.12
CA LEU A 121 24.16 1.51 1.45
C LEU A 121 24.12 0.49 0.29
N CYS A 122 25.00 -0.50 0.36
CA CYS A 122 25.16 -1.50 -0.70
C CYS A 122 24.31 -2.75 -0.46
N TYR A 123 24.16 -3.13 0.81
CA TYR A 123 23.49 -4.36 1.20
C TYR A 123 22.10 -4.09 1.73
N ARG A 124 21.26 -5.11 1.78
CA ARG A 124 19.91 -5.04 2.35
C ARG A 124 19.70 -6.19 3.33
N TRP A 125 18.74 -6.03 4.22
CA TRP A 125 18.19 -7.16 4.96
C TRP A 125 17.27 -7.96 4.04
N TYR A 126 17.43 -9.27 4.07
CA TYR A 126 16.46 -10.22 3.55
C TYR A 126 15.60 -10.68 4.72
N VAL A 127 14.29 -10.71 4.53
CA VAL A 127 13.33 -11.11 5.58
C VAL A 127 12.49 -12.26 5.03
N LEU A 128 12.52 -13.37 5.75
CA LEU A 128 11.69 -14.54 5.51
C LEU A 128 10.80 -14.73 6.73
N VAL A 129 9.51 -14.97 6.49
CA VAL A 129 8.54 -15.20 7.55
C VAL A 129 8.07 -16.64 7.43
N GLU A 130 8.25 -17.42 8.47
CA GLU A 130 7.71 -18.76 8.58
C GLU A 130 6.62 -18.75 9.65
N THR A 131 5.41 -19.14 9.25
CA THR A 131 4.30 -19.34 10.19
C THR A 131 4.62 -20.52 11.10
N GLY A 132 4.40 -20.35 12.41
CA GLY A 132 4.49 -21.46 13.35
C GLY A 132 3.51 -22.58 13.00
N VAL A 133 3.80 -23.78 13.51
CA VAL A 133 2.90 -24.94 13.40
C VAL A 133 1.54 -24.58 14.01
N GLU A 134 0.47 -25.08 13.37
CA GLU A 134 -0.96 -24.88 13.64
C GLU A 134 -1.34 -24.36 15.06
N ASN A 135 -2.14 -23.29 15.08
CA ASN A 135 -2.84 -22.71 16.24
C ASN A 135 -2.01 -21.90 17.26
N THR A 136 -0.82 -21.42 16.89
CA THR A 136 -0.10 -20.42 17.70
C THR A 136 0.00 -19.08 16.98
N ASP A 137 -0.17 -18.00 17.72
CA ASP A 137 0.12 -16.61 17.32
C ASP A 137 1.63 -16.37 17.09
N ASP A 138 2.44 -17.43 17.18
CA ASP A 138 3.89 -17.36 17.15
C ASP A 138 4.39 -17.58 15.72
N ILE A 139 5.22 -16.65 15.25
CA ILE A 139 5.88 -16.72 13.94
C ILE A 139 7.40 -16.69 14.13
N VAL A 140 8.11 -17.26 13.16
CA VAL A 140 9.57 -17.19 13.10
C VAL A 140 9.98 -16.26 11.95
N VAL A 141 10.58 -15.12 12.30
CA VAL A 141 11.13 -14.19 11.31
C VAL A 141 12.62 -14.46 11.15
N LYS A 142 13.02 -14.94 9.98
CA LYS A 142 14.41 -15.22 9.61
C LYS A 142 14.98 -14.06 8.84
N VAL A 143 16.17 -13.60 9.24
CA VAL A 143 16.82 -12.42 8.66
C VAL A 143 18.25 -12.75 8.29
N TRP A 144 18.70 -12.32 7.11
CA TRP A 144 20.11 -12.34 6.71
C TRP A 144 20.45 -11.14 5.84
N ILE A 145 21.74 -10.97 5.55
CA ILE A 145 22.22 -9.85 4.73
C ILE A 145 22.44 -10.36 3.30
N TRP A 146 21.89 -9.64 2.33
CA TRP A 146 22.05 -9.96 0.92
C TRP A 146 22.52 -8.74 0.11
N ASP A 147 23.16 -9.02 -1.02
CA ASP A 147 23.64 -8.02 -1.98
C ASP A 147 22.76 -8.05 -3.23
N PRO A 148 21.97 -7.00 -3.53
CA PRO A 148 21.10 -6.97 -4.70
C PRO A 148 21.81 -7.14 -6.05
N LEU A 149 23.13 -6.94 -6.14
CA LEU A 149 23.91 -7.12 -7.37
C LEU A 149 24.40 -8.56 -7.56
N LEU A 150 24.60 -9.31 -6.47
CA LEU A 150 25.23 -10.63 -6.46
C LEU A 150 24.33 -11.71 -5.87
N SER A 151 23.05 -11.38 -5.65
CA SER A 151 22.03 -12.25 -5.08
C SER A 151 21.68 -13.41 -6.00
N SER A 152 21.20 -14.51 -5.41
CA SER A 152 20.57 -15.56 -6.23
C SER A 152 19.23 -15.09 -6.80
N LEU A 153 18.71 -15.80 -7.81
CA LEU A 153 17.42 -15.48 -8.41
C LEU A 153 16.29 -15.59 -7.39
N GLU A 154 16.39 -16.53 -6.45
CA GLU A 154 15.42 -16.73 -5.37
C GLU A 154 15.43 -15.57 -4.37
N GLU A 155 16.62 -15.06 -4.02
CA GLU A 155 16.74 -13.89 -3.14
C GLU A 155 16.20 -12.63 -3.83
N MET A 156 16.48 -12.47 -5.13
CA MET A 156 15.95 -11.37 -5.92
C MET A 156 14.41 -11.42 -6.04
N LYS A 157 13.84 -12.63 -6.13
CA LYS A 157 12.40 -12.87 -6.20
C LYS A 157 11.70 -12.93 -4.84
N GLN A 158 12.43 -12.78 -3.72
CA GLN A 158 11.90 -12.92 -2.36
C GLN A 158 11.28 -14.31 -2.08
N THR A 159 11.79 -15.36 -2.73
CA THR A 159 11.35 -16.75 -2.55
C THR A 159 12.43 -17.65 -1.92
N ALA A 160 13.56 -17.08 -1.53
CA ALA A 160 14.64 -17.82 -0.89
C ALA A 160 14.26 -18.22 0.54
N ILE A 161 14.44 -19.50 0.84
CA ILE A 161 14.22 -20.10 2.18
C ILE A 161 15.52 -20.08 3.00
N LYS A 162 16.66 -19.86 2.35
CA LYS A 162 17.99 -19.81 2.97
C LYS A 162 18.90 -18.86 2.19
N PRO A 163 19.95 -18.29 2.82
CA PRO A 163 20.89 -17.43 2.12
C PRO A 163 21.61 -18.16 0.99
N SER A 164 21.88 -17.44 -0.10
CA SER A 164 22.80 -17.91 -1.13
C SER A 164 24.22 -18.03 -0.57
N LYS A 165 25.12 -18.75 -1.27
CA LYS A 165 26.52 -18.90 -0.84
C LYS A 165 27.23 -17.56 -0.63
N PHE A 166 26.84 -16.53 -1.39
CA PHE A 166 27.38 -15.19 -1.25
C PHE A 166 26.82 -14.49 0.00
N SER A 167 25.49 -14.45 0.12
CA SER A 167 24.79 -13.87 1.28
C SER A 167 25.18 -14.55 2.61
N GLU A 168 25.45 -15.86 2.58
CA GLU A 168 25.92 -16.61 3.74
C GLU A 168 27.28 -16.08 4.24
N ARG A 169 28.25 -15.93 3.33
CA ARG A 169 29.58 -15.38 3.66
C ARG A 169 29.48 -13.94 4.11
N LEU A 170 28.69 -13.13 3.41
CA LEU A 170 28.45 -11.73 3.71
C LEU A 170 27.89 -11.58 5.13
N THR A 171 26.86 -12.37 5.46
CA THR A 171 26.22 -12.35 6.76
C THR A 171 27.19 -12.75 7.88
N LYS A 172 28.00 -13.81 7.68
CA LYS A 172 29.07 -14.20 8.62
C LYS A 172 30.08 -13.09 8.86
N ILE A 173 30.52 -12.37 7.81
CA ILE A 173 31.47 -11.26 7.94
C ILE A 173 30.89 -10.13 8.79
N PHE A 174 29.63 -9.75 8.54
CA PHE A 174 28.96 -8.69 9.30
C PHE A 174 28.69 -9.11 10.75
N ALA A 175 28.19 -10.33 10.97
CA ALA A 175 27.99 -10.88 12.31
C ALA A 175 29.31 -10.90 13.11
N GLY A 176 30.42 -11.35 12.49
CA GLY A 176 31.75 -11.33 13.08
C GLY A 176 32.29 -9.93 13.41
N LYS A 177 31.80 -8.89 12.72
CA LYS A 177 32.08 -7.48 13.01
C LYS A 177 31.16 -6.88 14.08
N GLY A 178 30.30 -7.69 14.71
CA GLY A 178 29.38 -7.27 15.76
C GLY A 178 28.06 -6.68 15.25
N GLN A 179 27.72 -6.90 13.97
CA GLN A 179 26.42 -6.54 13.42
C GLN A 179 25.33 -7.43 14.00
N VAL A 180 24.23 -6.80 14.40
CA VAL A 180 23.05 -7.47 14.93
C VAL A 180 21.82 -6.74 14.37
N PRO A 181 20.86 -7.44 13.73
CA PRO A 181 19.60 -6.83 13.32
C PRO A 181 18.73 -6.55 14.55
N GLY A 182 18.03 -5.42 14.52
CA GLY A 182 16.89 -5.14 15.38
C GLY A 182 15.63 -5.12 14.53
N LEU A 183 14.53 -5.61 15.11
CA LEU A 183 13.19 -5.48 14.54
C LEU A 183 12.45 -4.41 15.33
N LEU A 184 11.94 -3.41 14.62
CA LEU A 184 11.15 -2.33 15.19
C LEU A 184 9.80 -2.28 14.48
N GLU A 185 8.71 -2.28 15.24
CA GLU A 185 7.38 -2.09 14.66
C GLU A 185 7.27 -0.69 14.03
N VAL A 186 6.81 -0.62 12.78
CA VAL A 186 6.72 0.65 12.04
C VAL A 186 5.59 1.53 12.58
N ILE A 187 4.47 0.89 12.94
CA ILE A 187 3.29 1.54 13.53
C ILE A 187 2.90 0.70 14.76
N PRO A 188 3.34 1.09 15.97
CA PRO A 188 3.04 0.34 17.18
C PRO A 188 1.54 0.29 17.46
N ASP A 189 0.97 -0.90 17.69
CA ASP A 189 -0.40 -1.02 18.21
C ASP A 189 -0.38 -0.69 19.71
N PRO A 190 -1.06 0.38 20.17
CA PRO A 190 -1.10 0.71 21.60
C PRO A 190 -1.75 -0.39 22.47
N ARG A 191 -2.53 -1.29 21.86
CA ARG A 191 -3.17 -2.43 22.52
C ARG A 191 -2.28 -3.69 22.52
N PHE A 192 -1.28 -3.76 21.64
CA PHE A 192 -0.44 -4.93 21.46
C PHE A 192 0.96 -4.52 21.01
N GLN A 193 1.92 -4.60 21.92
CA GLN A 193 3.32 -4.32 21.60
C GLN A 193 3.99 -5.60 21.11
N LEU A 194 4.52 -5.58 19.88
CA LEU A 194 5.35 -6.67 19.37
C LEU A 194 6.62 -6.82 20.23
N ASP A 195 6.79 -8.00 20.83
CA ASP A 195 8.07 -8.38 21.42
C ASP A 195 8.98 -8.95 20.33
N CYS A 196 9.95 -8.14 19.91
CA CYS A 196 10.98 -8.57 18.96
C CYS A 196 12.36 -8.73 19.60
N SER A 197 12.43 -8.92 20.92
CA SER A 197 13.69 -9.05 21.65
C SER A 197 14.28 -10.47 21.59
N ASN A 198 13.44 -11.49 21.38
CA ASN A 198 13.86 -12.88 21.33
C ASN A 198 14.51 -13.23 19.99
N MET A 199 15.81 -12.95 19.90
CA MET A 199 16.63 -13.16 18.71
C MET A 199 17.77 -14.14 18.99
N THR A 200 17.94 -15.12 18.10
CA THR A 200 19.08 -16.04 18.11
C THR A 200 19.81 -16.01 16.77
N PHE A 201 21.14 -15.89 16.80
CA PHE A 201 21.94 -16.08 15.60
C PHE A 201 22.27 -17.57 15.40
N LEU A 202 22.03 -18.10 14.21
CA LEU A 202 22.35 -19.48 13.83
C LEU A 202 23.61 -19.52 12.96
N PRO A 203 24.80 -19.83 13.52
CA PRO A 203 26.06 -19.79 12.76
C PRO A 203 26.13 -20.81 11.63
N SER A 204 25.45 -21.95 11.78
CA SER A 204 25.35 -23.01 10.77
C SER A 204 24.61 -22.56 9.51
N HIS A 205 23.64 -21.65 9.66
CA HIS A 205 22.79 -21.16 8.58
C HIS A 205 23.09 -19.71 8.19
N SER A 206 23.93 -19.01 8.95
CA SER A 206 24.30 -17.59 8.74
C SER A 206 23.08 -16.68 8.64
N MET A 207 22.18 -16.81 9.61
CA MET A 207 20.96 -16.02 9.70
C MET A 207 20.60 -15.78 11.17
N TRP A 208 19.81 -14.74 11.41
CA TRP A 208 19.16 -14.48 12.69
C TRP A 208 17.72 -14.97 12.63
N GLU A 209 17.26 -15.59 13.71
CA GLU A 209 15.86 -15.95 13.90
C GLU A 209 15.28 -15.09 15.03
N PHE A 210 14.11 -14.54 14.78
CA PHE A 210 13.29 -13.87 15.77
C PHE A 210 12.03 -14.68 16.00
N TYR A 211 11.74 -14.99 17.27
CA TYR A 211 10.48 -15.61 17.67
C TYR A 211 9.55 -14.50 18.10
N VAL A 212 8.57 -14.18 17.26
CA VAL A 212 7.68 -13.03 17.45
C VAL A 212 6.26 -13.55 17.60
N ARG A 213 5.57 -13.06 18.62
CA ARG A 213 4.13 -13.29 18.76
C ARG A 213 3.39 -12.15 18.07
N VAL A 214 2.53 -12.49 17.11
CA VAL A 214 1.70 -11.55 16.34
C VAL A 214 0.24 -11.78 16.67
N SER A 215 -0.57 -10.72 16.63
CA SER A 215 -2.01 -10.93 16.71
C SER A 215 -2.50 -11.53 15.38
N ARG A 216 -3.19 -12.67 15.44
CA ARG A 216 -3.88 -13.22 14.26
C ARG A 216 -4.72 -12.14 13.56
N CYS A 217 -4.73 -12.19 12.24
CA CYS A 217 -5.58 -11.37 11.39
C CYS A 217 -5.33 -9.86 11.48
N LYS A 218 -4.18 -9.46 12.03
CA LYS A 218 -3.68 -8.08 11.96
C LYS A 218 -2.43 -8.01 11.09
N ALA A 219 -2.37 -6.95 10.29
CA ALA A 219 -1.19 -6.64 9.50
C ALA A 219 -0.11 -6.05 10.42
N HIS A 220 0.99 -6.77 10.59
CA HIS A 220 2.14 -6.30 11.37
C HIS A 220 3.31 -5.99 10.43
N ARG A 221 3.86 -4.78 10.56
CA ARG A 221 5.01 -4.31 9.77
C ARG A 221 6.18 -4.03 10.68
N VAL A 222 7.33 -4.56 10.31
CA VAL A 222 8.59 -4.30 11.00
C VAL A 222 9.59 -3.67 10.08
N GLN A 223 10.40 -2.77 10.62
CA GLN A 223 11.62 -2.30 10.04
C GLN A 223 12.78 -3.09 10.66
N VAL A 224 13.54 -3.73 9.79
CA VAL A 224 14.81 -4.38 10.15
C VAL A 224 15.91 -3.35 10.01
N SER A 225 16.55 -3.03 11.14
CA SER A 225 17.64 -2.06 11.21
C SER A 225 18.89 -2.70 11.78
N GLY A 226 20.04 -2.25 11.28
CA GLY A 226 21.34 -2.69 11.76
C GLY A 226 21.99 -1.70 12.71
N LYS A 227 23.18 -2.05 13.22
CA LYS A 227 24.05 -1.04 13.84
C LYS A 227 24.62 -0.13 12.75
N PRO A 228 24.42 1.19 12.83
CA PRO A 228 24.86 2.10 11.77
C PRO A 228 26.39 2.25 11.71
N SER A 229 27.11 1.87 12.77
CA SER A 229 28.57 1.95 12.85
C SER A 229 29.31 0.78 12.21
N VAL A 230 28.62 -0.28 11.78
CA VAL A 230 29.25 -1.48 11.24
C VAL A 230 29.21 -1.46 9.72
N ALA A 231 30.40 -1.36 9.11
CA ALA A 231 30.58 -1.43 7.67
C ALA A 231 31.56 -2.54 7.26
N SER A 232 31.39 -3.01 6.04
CA SER A 232 32.34 -3.90 5.36
C SER A 232 32.70 -3.28 4.01
N HIS A 233 33.98 -3.04 3.76
CA HIS A 233 34.49 -2.44 2.51
C HIS A 233 33.82 -1.10 2.16
N GLY A 234 33.55 -0.26 3.16
CA GLY A 234 32.88 1.03 2.97
C GLY A 234 31.39 0.93 2.62
N CYS A 235 30.81 -0.27 2.72
CA CYS A 235 29.40 -0.53 2.49
C CYS A 235 28.67 -0.82 3.80
N PHE A 236 27.50 -0.20 3.95
CA PHE A 236 26.56 -0.38 5.04
C PHE A 236 25.34 -1.17 4.55
N ILE A 237 24.54 -1.62 5.50
CA ILE A 237 23.28 -2.33 5.25
C ILE A 237 22.15 -1.31 5.35
N ARG A 238 21.29 -1.28 4.34
CA ARG A 238 20.08 -0.49 4.32
C ARG A 238 19.01 -1.13 5.20
N ASP A 239 18.30 -0.31 5.94
CA ASP A 239 17.09 -0.72 6.65
C ASP A 239 16.04 -1.24 5.65
N THR A 240 15.35 -2.32 6.03
CA THR A 240 14.35 -2.97 5.19
C THR A 240 13.03 -3.02 5.96
N LYS A 241 11.94 -2.54 5.36
CA LYS A 241 10.58 -2.75 5.88
C LYS A 241 10.04 -4.09 5.35
N ALA A 242 9.38 -4.86 6.20
CA ALA A 242 8.76 -6.14 5.84
C ALA A 242 7.42 -6.33 6.57
N VAL A 243 6.50 -7.01 5.89
CA VAL A 243 5.24 -7.49 6.47
C VAL A 243 5.52 -8.85 7.10
N ILE A 244 5.22 -9.00 8.39
CA ILE A 244 5.44 -10.25 9.15
C ILE A 244 4.14 -10.98 9.49
N SER A 245 3.01 -10.30 9.39
CA SER A 245 1.68 -10.89 9.50
C SER A 245 0.75 -10.13 8.58
N SER A 246 -0.18 -10.83 7.94
CA SER A 246 -1.20 -10.27 7.06
C SER A 246 -2.57 -10.41 7.70
N MET A 247 -3.55 -9.66 7.19
CA MET A 247 -4.93 -9.81 7.63
C MET A 247 -5.57 -11.09 7.12
N CYS A 248 -6.47 -11.67 7.91
CA CYS A 248 -7.23 -12.87 7.51
C CYS A 248 -8.42 -12.48 6.63
N ILE A 249 -8.18 -11.77 5.53
CA ILE A 249 -9.25 -11.55 4.55
C ILE A 249 -9.48 -12.85 3.75
N ASP A 250 -8.45 -13.70 3.65
CA ASP A 250 -8.41 -14.84 2.73
C ASP A 250 -9.03 -16.14 3.29
N GLU A 251 -9.02 -16.36 4.61
CA GLU A 251 -9.34 -17.67 5.21
C GLU A 251 -10.84 -18.00 5.30
N ILE A 252 -11.75 -17.08 4.98
CA ILE A 252 -13.17 -17.20 5.42
C ILE A 252 -14.17 -17.22 4.26
N LEU A 253 -13.70 -17.31 3.03
CA LEU A 253 -14.54 -16.99 1.87
C LEU A 253 -14.85 -18.14 0.89
N GLN A 254 -14.41 -19.37 1.15
CA GLN A 254 -14.67 -20.51 0.25
C GLN A 254 -15.78 -21.45 0.74
N SER A 255 -16.97 -20.94 1.06
CA SER A 255 -18.15 -21.81 1.17
C SER A 255 -18.81 -22.00 -0.21
N GLU A 256 -19.16 -23.24 -0.54
CA GLU A 256 -19.91 -23.55 -1.77
C GLU A 256 -21.18 -22.70 -1.84
N GLY A 257 -21.38 -21.99 -2.95
CA GLY A 257 -22.54 -21.12 -3.17
C GLY A 257 -22.33 -19.64 -2.84
N SER A 258 -21.14 -19.24 -2.38
CA SER A 258 -20.81 -17.82 -2.20
C SER A 258 -20.83 -17.04 -3.52
N LEU A 259 -21.29 -15.78 -3.46
CA LEU A 259 -21.36 -14.87 -4.59
C LEU A 259 -20.24 -13.85 -4.52
N THR A 260 -19.61 -13.57 -5.66
CA THR A 260 -18.58 -12.52 -5.76
C THR A 260 -19.21 -11.13 -5.83
N LEU A 261 -18.77 -10.24 -4.95
CA LEU A 261 -19.09 -8.82 -5.03
C LEU A 261 -18.48 -8.21 -6.30
N LYS A 262 -19.22 -7.33 -6.95
CA LYS A 262 -18.84 -6.70 -8.23
C LYS A 262 -18.84 -5.20 -8.06
N GLY A 263 -17.96 -4.48 -8.76
CA GLY A 263 -18.04 -3.02 -8.76
C GLY A 263 -19.18 -2.54 -9.65
N GLN A 264 -19.81 -1.45 -9.23
CA GLN A 264 -20.82 -0.76 -10.03
C GLN A 264 -20.25 -0.32 -11.39
N LEU A 265 -21.11 -0.26 -12.41
CA LEU A 265 -20.78 0.33 -13.70
C LEU A 265 -20.42 1.82 -13.53
N GLY A 266 -19.19 2.19 -13.86
CA GLY A 266 -18.75 3.59 -13.76
C GLY A 266 -17.25 3.76 -13.56
N VAL A 267 -16.90 4.79 -12.80
CA VAL A 267 -15.52 5.21 -12.50
C VAL A 267 -14.83 4.17 -11.62
N SER A 268 -13.57 3.85 -11.91
CA SER A 268 -12.75 2.99 -11.06
C SER A 268 -12.34 3.73 -9.79
N ILE A 269 -12.56 3.12 -8.63
CA ILE A 269 -12.23 3.68 -7.32
C ILE A 269 -11.19 2.79 -6.65
N VAL A 270 -10.14 3.41 -6.12
CA VAL A 270 -9.17 2.75 -5.26
C VAL A 270 -9.37 3.26 -3.84
N ILE A 271 -9.72 2.36 -2.92
CA ILE A 271 -9.80 2.66 -1.49
C ILE A 271 -8.59 2.02 -0.81
N LYS A 272 -7.75 2.85 -0.18
CA LYS A 272 -6.58 2.37 0.56
C LYS A 272 -6.91 2.22 2.03
N ASP A 273 -6.34 1.21 2.66
CA ASP A 273 -6.38 1.12 4.11
C ASP A 273 -5.45 2.18 4.73
N PRO A 274 -5.97 3.12 5.54
CA PRO A 274 -5.16 4.12 6.21
C PRO A 274 -4.12 3.51 7.18
N CYS A 275 -4.35 2.28 7.65
CA CYS A 275 -3.47 1.56 8.56
C CYS A 275 -2.50 0.60 7.88
N ASN A 276 -2.73 0.24 6.61
CA ASN A 276 -1.87 -0.68 5.88
C ASN A 276 -1.71 -0.27 4.43
N GLN A 277 -0.54 0.28 4.10
CA GLN A 277 -0.21 0.74 2.73
C GLN A 277 -0.27 -0.36 1.67
N ASP A 278 -0.13 -1.63 2.06
CA ASP A 278 -0.19 -2.77 1.14
C ASP A 278 -1.61 -3.32 0.98
N THR A 279 -2.57 -2.84 1.79
CA THR A 279 -3.98 -3.20 1.66
C THR A 279 -4.75 -2.14 0.91
N ALA A 280 -5.38 -2.55 -0.18
CA ALA A 280 -6.25 -1.69 -0.95
C ALA A 280 -7.37 -2.48 -1.60
N PHE A 281 -8.48 -1.80 -1.84
CA PHE A 281 -9.63 -2.27 -2.58
C PHE A 281 -9.72 -1.52 -3.89
N LEU A 282 -10.07 -2.24 -4.94
CA LEU A 282 -10.25 -1.70 -6.27
C LEU A 282 -11.66 -2.07 -6.74
N ILE A 283 -12.49 -1.05 -6.92
CA ILE A 283 -13.84 -1.14 -7.46
C ILE A 283 -13.76 -0.72 -8.92
N MET A 284 -14.16 -1.62 -9.83
CA MET A 284 -14.26 -1.34 -11.27
C MET A 284 -15.55 -1.93 -11.82
N SER A 285 -15.97 -1.48 -13.00
CA SER A 285 -17.15 -2.03 -13.66
C SER A 285 -17.10 -3.56 -13.76
N GLY A 286 -17.95 -4.24 -12.99
CA GLY A 286 -18.07 -5.70 -12.96
C GLY A 286 -17.05 -6.45 -12.09
N GLN A 287 -16.12 -5.76 -11.44
CA GLN A 287 -15.08 -6.37 -10.59
C GLN A 287 -14.88 -5.58 -9.31
N CYS A 288 -14.88 -6.29 -8.18
CA CYS A 288 -14.41 -5.75 -6.90
C CYS A 288 -13.32 -6.69 -6.39
N VAL A 289 -12.11 -6.17 -6.28
CA VAL A 289 -10.93 -6.94 -5.83
C VAL A 289 -10.23 -6.21 -4.71
N PHE A 290 -9.47 -6.95 -3.91
CA PHE A 290 -8.59 -6.39 -2.90
C PHE A 290 -7.20 -6.99 -3.03
N THR A 291 -6.24 -6.33 -2.40
CA THR A 291 -4.88 -6.82 -2.21
C THR A 291 -4.48 -6.62 -0.77
N THR A 292 -3.56 -7.45 -0.27
CA THR A 292 -2.92 -7.29 1.05
C THR A 292 -1.40 -7.14 0.92
N ASP A 293 -0.88 -7.12 -0.31
CA ASP A 293 0.55 -7.14 -0.60
C ASP A 293 1.00 -6.07 -1.63
N GLY A 294 0.20 -5.02 -1.80
CA GLY A 294 0.50 -3.91 -2.72
C GLY A 294 0.29 -4.27 -4.19
N PHE A 295 -0.74 -5.07 -4.49
CA PHE A 295 -1.14 -5.55 -5.81
C PHE A 295 -0.14 -6.51 -6.46
N LYS A 296 0.63 -7.28 -5.68
CA LYS A 296 1.38 -8.42 -6.27
C LYS A 296 0.45 -9.60 -6.48
N SER A 297 -0.48 -9.81 -5.55
CA SER A 297 -1.68 -10.63 -5.74
C SER A 297 -2.94 -9.80 -5.54
N THR A 298 -4.03 -10.29 -6.11
CA THR A 298 -5.37 -9.72 -5.93
C THR A 298 -6.37 -10.84 -5.77
N ASP A 299 -7.32 -10.64 -4.86
CA ASP A 299 -8.37 -11.60 -4.57
C ASP A 299 -9.76 -10.95 -4.63
N HIS A 300 -10.78 -11.79 -4.73
CA HIS A 300 -12.17 -11.38 -4.86
C HIS A 300 -12.89 -11.49 -3.51
N ILE A 301 -13.76 -10.52 -3.23
CA ILE A 301 -14.63 -10.59 -2.05
C ILE A 301 -15.82 -11.49 -2.39
N MET A 302 -16.03 -12.52 -1.58
CA MET A 302 -17.16 -13.42 -1.71
C MET A 302 -18.09 -13.23 -0.51
N VAL A 303 -19.39 -13.40 -0.71
CA VAL A 303 -20.42 -13.24 0.33
C VAL A 303 -21.50 -14.31 0.19
N SER A 304 -22.03 -14.79 1.31
CA SER A 304 -23.15 -15.73 1.29
C SER A 304 -24.40 -15.06 0.70
N PRO A 305 -25.15 -15.72 -0.22
CA PRO A 305 -26.42 -15.21 -0.74
C PRO A 305 -27.44 -14.87 0.35
N GLU A 306 -27.41 -15.59 1.48
CA GLU A 306 -28.32 -15.40 2.60
C GLU A 306 -28.18 -14.00 3.22
N LEU A 307 -26.96 -13.48 3.27
CA LEU A 307 -26.68 -12.14 3.81
C LEU A 307 -27.16 -11.03 2.88
N LEU A 308 -27.15 -11.28 1.57
CA LEU A 308 -27.67 -10.32 0.59
C LEU A 308 -29.18 -10.19 0.65
N MET A 309 -29.91 -11.21 1.13
CA MET A 309 -31.40 -11.26 1.17
C MET A 309 -32.06 -10.68 -0.10
N GLY A 310 -31.49 -10.98 -1.28
CA GLY A 310 -31.97 -10.49 -2.58
C GLY A 310 -31.46 -9.10 -3.04
N ALA A 311 -30.60 -8.43 -2.27
CA ALA A 311 -29.90 -7.22 -2.69
C ALA A 311 -28.85 -7.50 -3.77
N SER A 312 -28.48 -6.48 -4.54
CA SER A 312 -27.46 -6.57 -5.57
C SER A 312 -26.08 -6.91 -4.99
N VAL A 313 -25.27 -7.61 -5.78
CA VAL A 313 -23.85 -7.84 -5.49
C VAL A 313 -22.97 -6.64 -5.87
N ASN A 314 -23.57 -5.58 -6.42
CA ASN A 314 -22.84 -4.40 -6.89
C ASN A 314 -22.48 -3.50 -5.71
N VAL A 315 -21.18 -3.33 -5.50
CA VAL A 315 -20.56 -2.42 -4.54
C VAL A 315 -20.35 -1.07 -5.20
N ARG A 316 -20.84 -0.03 -4.51
CA ARG A 316 -20.70 1.37 -4.88
C ARG A 316 -19.49 2.02 -4.22
N ASP A 317 -19.27 1.73 -2.94
CA ASP A 317 -18.17 2.28 -2.16
C ASP A 317 -17.74 1.36 -1.01
N ILE A 318 -16.56 1.60 -0.45
CA ILE A 318 -15.98 0.86 0.67
C ILE A 318 -15.41 1.82 1.72
N ALA A 319 -15.79 1.61 2.98
CA ALA A 319 -15.20 2.28 4.13
C ALA A 319 -14.35 1.31 4.94
N ILE A 320 -13.15 1.73 5.34
CA ILE A 320 -12.23 0.93 6.14
C ILE A 320 -12.12 1.54 7.54
N THR A 321 -12.23 0.67 8.55
CA THR A 321 -12.15 1.02 9.97
C THR A 321 -11.05 0.19 10.64
N SER A 322 -10.76 0.40 11.93
CA SER A 322 -9.74 -0.39 12.65
C SER A 322 -10.03 -1.88 12.65
N ASP A 323 -11.29 -2.25 12.83
CA ASP A 323 -11.70 -3.62 13.12
C ASP A 323 -12.70 -4.18 12.09
N SER A 324 -13.21 -3.36 11.16
CA SER A 324 -14.18 -3.77 10.14
C SER A 324 -13.96 -3.11 8.78
N ILE A 325 -14.39 -3.79 7.71
CA ILE A 325 -14.51 -3.26 6.34
C ILE A 325 -16.00 -3.19 6.00
N ILE A 326 -16.44 -2.09 5.43
CA ILE A 326 -17.86 -1.81 5.20
C ILE A 326 -18.07 -1.60 3.71
N TYR A 327 -18.95 -2.40 3.13
CA TYR A 327 -19.30 -2.35 1.72
C TYR A 327 -20.67 -1.71 1.57
N GLN A 328 -20.75 -0.63 0.79
CA GLN A 328 -22.01 -0.03 0.39
C GLN A 328 -22.49 -0.67 -0.92
N LEU A 329 -23.66 -1.29 -0.88
CA LEU A 329 -24.32 -1.85 -2.06
C LEU A 329 -25.11 -0.77 -2.82
N GLU A 330 -25.46 -1.05 -4.08
CA GLU A 330 -26.13 -0.11 -4.98
C GLU A 330 -27.48 0.39 -4.44
N GLU A 331 -28.21 -0.44 -3.68
CA GLU A 331 -29.47 -0.07 -3.04
C GLU A 331 -29.29 0.65 -1.68
N GLY A 332 -28.06 1.03 -1.32
CA GLY A 332 -27.73 1.74 -0.09
C GLY A 332 -27.58 0.86 1.15
N TYR A 333 -27.68 -0.46 1.00
CA TYR A 333 -27.46 -1.41 2.10
C TYR A 333 -25.97 -1.51 2.47
N LEU A 334 -25.70 -1.77 3.75
CA LEU A 334 -24.35 -1.94 4.26
C LEU A 334 -24.09 -3.39 4.65
N LEU A 335 -23.00 -3.94 4.12
CA LEU A 335 -22.40 -5.18 4.59
C LEU A 335 -21.15 -4.82 5.39
N ILE A 336 -21.07 -5.32 6.61
CA ILE A 336 -19.91 -5.14 7.48
C ILE A 336 -19.19 -6.48 7.57
N GLN A 337 -17.92 -6.47 7.21
CA GLN A 337 -17.00 -7.57 7.41
C GLN A 337 -16.11 -7.28 8.61
N ASP A 338 -16.14 -8.12 9.62
CA ASP A 338 -15.18 -8.06 10.72
C ASP A 338 -13.79 -8.49 10.23
N ARG A 339 -12.76 -7.67 10.48
CA ARG A 339 -11.40 -7.90 9.97
C ARG A 339 -10.67 -9.03 10.68
N SER A 340 -11.06 -9.33 11.93
CA SER A 340 -10.40 -10.33 12.77
C SER A 340 -10.92 -11.72 12.47
N SER A 341 -12.23 -11.83 12.26
CA SER A 341 -12.97 -13.07 12.09
C SER A 341 -13.48 -13.28 10.68
N GLY A 342 -13.24 -12.34 9.75
CA GLY A 342 -13.73 -12.39 8.36
C GLY A 342 -15.24 -12.51 8.20
N THR A 343 -16.00 -12.48 9.30
CA THR A 343 -17.44 -12.71 9.31
C THR A 343 -18.17 -11.51 8.76
N PHE A 344 -19.23 -11.78 8.00
CA PHE A 344 -20.10 -10.75 7.45
C PHE A 344 -21.38 -10.63 8.27
N MET A 345 -21.78 -9.39 8.52
CA MET A 345 -23.11 -9.03 9.01
C MET A 345 -23.71 -7.97 8.07
N ARG A 346 -25.04 -7.99 7.93
CA ARG A 346 -25.77 -6.95 7.20
C ARG A 346 -26.43 -6.00 8.18
N LEU A 347 -26.26 -4.70 7.96
CA LEU A 347 -27.12 -3.70 8.59
C LEU A 347 -28.40 -3.56 7.76
N THR A 348 -29.52 -3.97 8.34
CA THR A 348 -30.84 -3.95 7.69
C THR A 348 -31.67 -2.72 8.04
N GLU A 349 -31.27 -1.97 9.07
CA GLU A 349 -32.06 -0.86 9.62
C GLU A 349 -31.93 0.44 8.81
N PHE A 350 -30.91 0.58 7.95
CA PHE A 350 -30.59 1.84 7.27
C PHE A 350 -30.27 1.63 5.79
N GLN A 351 -30.64 2.63 4.98
CA GLN A 351 -30.19 2.80 3.60
C GLN A 351 -29.48 4.13 3.50
N VAL A 352 -28.19 4.09 3.18
CA VAL A 352 -27.36 5.29 3.09
C VAL A 352 -27.00 5.60 1.64
N ASN A 353 -26.89 6.89 1.32
CA ASN A 353 -26.51 7.39 0.00
C ASN A 353 -25.01 7.30 -0.23
N ALA A 354 -24.20 7.45 0.82
CA ALA A 354 -22.76 7.34 0.79
C ALA A 354 -22.20 6.98 2.17
N ILE A 355 -20.96 6.49 2.17
CA ILE A 355 -20.21 6.13 3.37
C ILE A 355 -18.80 6.68 3.32
N GLU A 356 -18.17 6.78 4.49
CA GLU A 356 -16.77 7.14 4.62
C GLU A 356 -16.11 6.49 5.82
N GLY A 357 -14.92 5.95 5.61
CA GLY A 357 -14.10 5.31 6.64
C GLY A 357 -13.18 6.29 7.37
N ARG A 358 -12.26 5.75 8.16
CA ARG A 358 -11.29 6.59 8.86
C ARG A 358 -10.25 7.18 7.89
N PRO A 359 -9.87 8.45 8.05
CA PRO A 359 -8.83 9.07 7.23
C PRO A 359 -7.40 8.70 7.68
N ALA A 360 -7.22 8.23 8.92
CA ALA A 360 -5.90 7.98 9.51
C ALA A 360 -5.90 6.80 10.49
N CYS A 361 -4.71 6.24 10.76
CA CYS A 361 -4.54 5.04 11.58
C CYS A 361 -4.46 5.26 13.10
N HIS A 362 -4.18 6.49 13.57
CA HIS A 362 -3.87 6.72 14.98
C HIS A 362 -5.12 6.91 15.87
N HIS A 363 -5.10 6.23 17.03
CA HIS A 363 -6.07 6.37 18.11
C HIS A 363 -5.70 7.43 19.17
N SER A 364 -4.53 8.05 19.11
CA SER A 364 -4.05 8.91 20.19
C SER A 364 -4.62 10.33 20.07
N GLN A 365 -5.51 10.66 21.03
CA GLN A 365 -6.02 12.00 21.37
C GLN A 365 -6.97 12.69 20.39
N MET A 366 -7.81 11.91 19.74
CA MET A 366 -8.82 12.45 18.83
C MET A 366 -10.19 12.50 19.55
N ARG A 367 -10.96 13.59 19.36
CA ARG A 367 -12.27 13.88 20.00
C ARG A 367 -13.28 12.78 19.69
N LYS A 368 -14.44 12.76 20.37
CA LYS A 368 -15.48 11.72 20.19
C LYS A 368 -15.71 11.40 18.71
N ILE A 369 -16.09 12.36 17.84
CA ILE A 369 -16.35 12.13 16.40
C ILE A 369 -15.15 11.58 15.62
N GLU A 370 -13.94 11.94 15.99
CA GLU A 370 -12.71 11.46 15.34
C GLU A 370 -12.35 10.02 15.74
N ASN A 371 -12.99 9.47 16.79
CA ASN A 371 -12.96 8.04 17.11
C ASN A 371 -14.06 7.25 16.38
N ALA A 372 -14.94 7.90 15.60
CA ALA A 372 -15.95 7.20 14.83
C ALA A 372 -15.28 6.15 13.94
N MET A 373 -15.87 4.97 13.87
CA MET A 373 -15.41 3.91 12.98
C MET A 373 -15.67 4.28 11.53
N PHE A 374 -16.86 4.80 11.23
CA PHE A 374 -17.24 5.28 9.91
C PHE A 374 -18.44 6.22 10.00
N LEU A 375 -18.64 6.99 8.92
CA LEU A 375 -19.79 7.85 8.71
C LEU A 375 -20.63 7.27 7.56
N GLY A 376 -21.94 7.41 7.67
CA GLY A 376 -22.86 7.17 6.56
C GLY A 376 -23.95 8.24 6.57
N TRP A 377 -24.49 8.59 5.43
CA TRP A 377 -25.53 9.61 5.38
C TRP A 377 -26.54 9.36 4.29
N ASP A 378 -27.77 9.81 4.51
CA ASP A 378 -28.82 9.88 3.51
C ASP A 378 -29.18 11.35 3.22
N ASN A 379 -30.42 11.62 2.79
CA ASN A 379 -30.86 12.99 2.50
C ASN A 379 -31.29 13.79 3.75
N GLU A 380 -31.42 13.14 4.90
CA GLU A 380 -32.03 13.68 6.12
C GLU A 380 -31.12 13.53 7.34
N TYR A 381 -30.29 12.49 7.39
CA TYR A 381 -29.48 12.14 8.55
C TYR A 381 -28.03 11.85 8.19
N ILE A 382 -27.13 12.26 9.08
CA ILE A 382 -25.78 11.71 9.19
C ILE A 382 -25.77 10.73 10.36
N TYR A 383 -25.27 9.54 10.09
CA TYR A 383 -25.15 8.46 11.04
C TYR A 383 -23.67 8.27 11.39
N ILE A 384 -23.40 8.22 12.70
CA ILE A 384 -22.04 8.08 13.24
C ILE A 384 -21.95 6.78 14.03
N TRP A 385 -21.06 5.89 13.61
CA TRP A 385 -20.87 4.57 14.25
C TRP A 385 -19.60 4.50 15.09
N TYR A 386 -19.69 3.79 16.23
CA TYR A 386 -18.58 3.47 17.13
C TYR A 386 -18.65 2.01 17.54
N GLU A 387 -17.53 1.30 17.52
CA GLU A 387 -17.42 -0.08 18.03
C GLU A 387 -18.58 -1.00 17.58
N ALA A 388 -18.99 -0.86 16.30
CA ALA A 388 -20.10 -1.57 15.66
C ALA A 388 -21.53 -1.26 16.16
N GLU A 389 -21.73 -0.30 17.06
CA GLU A 389 -23.04 0.20 17.48
C GLU A 389 -23.33 1.60 16.89
N LEU A 390 -24.59 1.84 16.49
CA LEU A 390 -25.04 3.17 16.09
C LEU A 390 -25.16 4.02 17.35
N LEU A 391 -24.25 4.98 17.52
CA LEU A 391 -24.21 5.79 18.73
C LEU A 391 -25.13 7.01 18.62
N GLN A 392 -25.24 7.58 17.42
CA GLN A 392 -26.04 8.78 17.19
C GLN A 392 -26.46 8.91 15.72
N SER A 393 -27.71 9.27 15.48
CA SER A 393 -28.16 9.90 14.24
C SER A 393 -28.32 11.40 14.48
N ILE A 394 -27.75 12.21 13.59
CA ILE A 394 -27.86 13.66 13.61
C ILE A 394 -28.74 14.04 12.43
N GLN A 395 -29.84 14.74 12.69
CA GLN A 395 -30.68 15.29 11.64
C GLN A 395 -29.97 16.51 11.04
N VAL A 396 -29.81 16.53 9.73
CA VAL A 396 -29.04 17.56 9.03
C VAL A 396 -29.94 18.25 8.01
N SER A 397 -29.79 19.57 7.85
CA SER A 397 -30.55 20.30 6.83
C SER A 397 -30.08 19.92 5.42
N LYS A 398 -30.97 19.97 4.43
CA LYS A 398 -30.63 19.63 3.03
C LYS A 398 -29.48 20.48 2.45
N GLU A 399 -29.32 21.70 2.95
CA GLU A 399 -28.26 22.61 2.52
C GLU A 399 -26.88 22.14 3.01
N GLU A 400 -26.78 21.65 4.24
CA GLU A 400 -25.56 21.10 4.82
C GLU A 400 -25.12 19.80 4.13
N VAL A 401 -26.06 18.89 3.81
CA VAL A 401 -25.77 17.64 3.07
C VAL A 401 -25.19 17.92 1.68
N SER A 402 -25.69 18.96 1.00
CA SER A 402 -25.20 19.34 -0.33
C SER A 402 -23.80 19.98 -0.32
N SER A 403 -23.37 20.50 0.83
CA SER A 403 -22.06 21.13 1.04
C SER A 403 -20.95 20.14 1.43
N LEU A 404 -21.30 18.91 1.84
CA LEU A 404 -20.40 17.83 2.24
C LEU A 404 -19.65 17.18 1.06
N GLN A 405 -19.10 17.99 0.14
CA GLN A 405 -18.18 17.51 -0.89
C GLN A 405 -16.76 17.24 -0.36
N TYR A 406 -16.49 17.57 0.91
CA TYR A 406 -15.22 17.27 1.56
C TYR A 406 -15.42 16.92 3.05
N PRO A 407 -14.85 15.82 3.52
CA PRO A 407 -14.79 15.45 4.92
C PRO A 407 -13.36 15.71 5.42
N PHE A 408 -12.92 16.96 5.34
CA PHE A 408 -11.75 17.36 6.12
C PHE A 408 -12.29 17.87 7.46
N TRP A 409 -12.78 16.93 8.28
CA TRP A 409 -13.12 17.11 9.70
C TRP A 409 -14.26 18.13 9.92
N LEU A 410 -15.48 17.60 10.17
CA LEU A 410 -16.72 18.35 10.49
C LEU A 410 -16.42 19.69 11.19
N SER A 411 -16.79 20.80 10.54
CA SER A 411 -16.55 22.16 11.00
C SER A 411 -17.08 22.38 12.42
N GLU A 412 -16.38 23.20 13.21
CA GLU A 412 -16.77 23.58 14.59
C GLU A 412 -18.24 24.03 14.68
N ASP A 413 -18.80 24.58 13.60
CA ASP A 413 -20.17 25.09 13.53
C ASP A 413 -21.27 24.02 13.72
N ILE A 414 -21.05 22.76 13.35
CA ILE A 414 -22.05 21.69 13.54
C ILE A 414 -22.09 21.25 15.02
N MET A 415 -21.03 21.52 15.80
CA MET A 415 -20.96 21.16 17.22
C MET A 415 -21.69 22.11 18.17
N GLU A 416 -21.92 23.37 17.80
CA GLU A 416 -22.65 24.32 18.68
C GLU A 416 -24.17 24.12 18.65
N ALA A 417 -24.71 23.48 17.60
CA ALA A 417 -26.15 23.25 17.49
C ALA A 417 -26.70 22.18 18.45
N SER A 418 -25.85 21.31 19.03
CA SER A 418 -26.29 20.26 19.96
C SER A 418 -26.33 20.68 21.44
N HIS A 419 -26.03 21.94 21.76
CA HIS A 419 -26.12 22.47 23.14
C HIS A 419 -27.31 23.39 23.40
N SER A 420 -28.24 23.50 22.45
CA SER A 420 -29.51 24.22 22.66
C SER A 420 -30.71 23.49 22.05
N SER A 421 -31.12 22.39 22.69
CA SER A 421 -32.49 21.86 22.58
C SER A 421 -32.83 20.99 23.78
#